data_AF-A0A961DF35-F1
#
_entry.id   AF-A0A961DF35-F1
#
_cell.length_a   1.000
_cell.length_b   1.000
_cell.length_c   1.000
_cell.angle_alpha   90.00
_cell.angle_beta   90.00
_cell.angle_gamma   90.00
#
_symmetry.space_group_name_H-M   'P 1'
#
loop_
_entity.id
_entity.type
_entity.pdbx_description
1 polymer ?
#
loop_
_entity_poly.entity_id
_entity_poly.type
_entity_poly.pdbx_seq_one_letter_code
_entity_poly.pdbx_strand_id
1 'polypeptide(L)'
;MKSNLHLIAALTLLPALGFAGGGQWTVVAWNNLGMHCMDDDYSVFSILPPFNTINAQVMDAAGHLITDPMAAGITVTYEAAANPDGSINTTSFGKTNFYDYAAVLFGANLNVDQGLAGKSMPGAANTPQTMTWDAGMNWFEAAGIPITPTDDGGQRNPYPLLRVVVKSTGGSVLASTDIVAPVSDEMDCRACHKSGSGAAGMPAAGWVNDANDKRDFRLNILRLHDEKNAGNPLYAPALAAAGFASEGLY
;
A
#
# COMPACT_ATOMS: atom_id res chain seq x y z
N MET A 1 6.92 -14.31 77.12
CA MET A 1 6.38 -14.51 75.75
C MET A 1 5.65 -13.25 75.32
N LYS A 2 6.17 -12.59 74.27
CA LYS A 2 5.55 -11.60 73.35
C LYS A 2 6.68 -10.70 72.84
N SER A 3 7.37 -11.15 71.79
CA SER A 3 8.30 -10.32 71.01
C SER A 3 7.48 -9.52 70.00
N ASN A 4 7.54 -8.20 70.08
CA ASN A 4 7.00 -7.31 69.06
C ASN A 4 7.99 -7.24 67.90
N LEU A 5 7.60 -7.81 66.75
CA LEU A 5 8.36 -7.72 65.50
C LEU A 5 8.01 -6.40 64.82
N HIS A 6 8.92 -5.43 64.84
CA HIS A 6 8.80 -4.21 64.06
C HIS A 6 9.16 -4.50 62.61
N LEU A 7 8.16 -4.47 61.72
CA LEU A 7 8.34 -4.58 60.28
C LEU A 7 8.81 -3.23 59.74
N ILE A 8 10.10 -3.11 59.45
CA ILE A 8 10.66 -1.95 58.74
C ILE A 8 10.38 -2.17 57.25
N ALA A 9 9.44 -1.41 56.68
CA ALA A 9 9.24 -1.34 55.25
C ALA A 9 10.40 -0.55 54.62
N ALA A 10 11.37 -1.26 54.04
CA ALA A 10 12.40 -0.66 53.22
C ALA A 10 11.76 -0.22 51.89
N LEU A 11 11.55 1.09 51.72
CA LEU A 11 11.17 1.70 50.46
C LEU A 11 12.38 1.66 49.53
N THR A 12 12.51 0.57 48.76
CA THR A 12 13.45 0.49 47.65
C THR A 12 12.98 1.44 46.55
N LEU A 13 13.61 2.61 46.42
CA LEU A 13 13.56 3.37 45.17
C LEU A 13 14.22 2.50 44.10
N LEU A 14 13.42 1.85 43.26
CA LEU A 14 13.93 1.38 41.98
C LEU A 14 14.27 2.64 41.17
N PRO A 15 15.51 2.83 40.70
CA PRO A 15 15.75 3.83 39.69
C PRO A 15 14.90 3.45 38.48
N ALA A 16 14.03 4.36 38.05
CA ALA A 16 13.45 4.25 36.72
C ALA A 16 14.63 4.15 35.75
N LEU A 17 14.78 3.00 35.11
CA LEU A 17 15.65 2.85 33.95
C LEU A 17 15.04 3.72 32.86
N GLY A 18 15.36 5.01 32.91
CA GLY A 18 15.17 5.89 31.76
C GLY A 18 16.05 5.32 30.67
N PHE A 19 15.43 4.72 29.65
CA PHE A 19 16.10 4.59 28.37
C PHE A 19 16.42 6.01 27.95
N ALA A 20 17.67 6.44 28.11
CA ALA A 20 18.09 7.71 27.55
C ALA A 20 17.97 7.55 26.04
N GLY A 21 16.89 8.09 25.45
CA GLY A 21 16.91 8.46 24.03
C GLY A 21 18.21 9.24 23.81
N GLY A 22 18.92 8.96 22.72
CA GLY A 22 20.27 9.47 22.45
C GLY A 22 20.37 10.99 22.27
N GLY A 23 19.47 11.77 22.88
CA GLY A 23 19.30 13.21 22.71
C GLY A 23 18.59 13.57 21.40
N GLN A 24 18.08 12.58 20.66
CA GLN A 24 17.55 12.76 19.32
C GLN A 24 16.20 12.07 19.17
N TRP A 25 15.30 12.73 18.44
CA TRP A 25 14.04 12.12 18.03
C TRP A 25 14.31 10.92 17.12
N THR A 26 13.46 9.92 17.20
CA THR A 26 13.58 8.70 16.38
C THR A 26 12.25 8.43 15.69
N VAL A 27 12.31 8.03 14.42
CA VAL A 27 11.16 7.50 13.69
C VAL A 27 11.49 6.10 13.18
N VAL A 28 10.62 5.15 13.47
CA VAL A 28 10.66 3.80 12.91
C VAL A 28 9.48 3.69 11.96
N ALA A 29 9.75 3.37 10.70
CA ALA A 29 8.72 3.24 9.69
C ALA A 29 8.84 1.90 8.96
N TRP A 30 7.70 1.38 8.50
CA TRP A 30 7.63 0.07 7.84
C TRP A 30 6.45 0.00 6.88
N ASN A 31 6.51 -0.94 5.94
CA ASN A 31 5.37 -1.34 5.12
C ASN A 31 4.59 -2.48 5.81
N ASN A 32 3.26 -2.49 5.72
CA ASN A 32 2.42 -3.43 6.49
C ASN A 32 2.29 -4.85 5.90
N LEU A 33 2.61 -5.07 4.61
CA LEU A 33 2.24 -6.28 3.86
C LEU A 33 3.43 -6.96 3.15
N GLY A 34 4.52 -6.23 2.91
CA GLY A 34 5.63 -6.60 2.04
C GLY A 34 5.42 -6.12 0.60
N MET A 35 5.59 -7.02 -0.37
CA MET A 35 5.36 -6.74 -1.79
C MET A 35 3.86 -6.61 -2.07
N HIS A 36 3.41 -5.39 -2.40
CA HIS A 36 2.06 -5.20 -2.93
C HIS A 36 2.01 -5.61 -4.41
N CYS A 37 1.01 -6.39 -4.81
CA CYS A 37 0.79 -6.71 -6.20
C CYS A 37 -0.18 -5.71 -6.83
N MET A 38 0.07 -5.26 -8.05
CA MET A 38 -0.86 -4.45 -8.84
C MET A 38 -1.01 -5.02 -10.24
N ASP A 39 -2.13 -4.74 -10.90
CA ASP A 39 -2.29 -5.10 -12.31
C ASP A 39 -1.45 -4.21 -13.23
N ASP A 40 -0.95 -4.82 -14.30
CA ASP A 40 -0.27 -4.12 -15.40
C ASP A 40 -1.23 -3.48 -16.41
N ASP A 41 -2.54 -3.78 -16.33
CA ASP A 41 -3.62 -3.22 -17.14
C ASP A 41 -4.98 -3.41 -16.46
N TYR A 42 -5.85 -2.41 -16.58
CA TYR A 42 -7.16 -2.37 -15.92
C TYR A 42 -8.34 -2.40 -16.91
N SER A 43 -8.09 -2.67 -18.20
CA SER A 43 -9.10 -2.52 -19.26
C SER A 43 -10.15 -3.64 -19.33
N VAL A 44 -9.94 -4.74 -18.61
CA VAL A 44 -10.83 -5.92 -18.61
C VAL A 44 -11.32 -6.22 -17.19
N PHE A 45 -10.41 -6.46 -16.25
CA PHE A 45 -10.70 -6.59 -14.82
C PHE A 45 -9.47 -6.18 -14.00
N SER A 46 -9.63 -6.05 -12.68
CA SER A 46 -8.52 -5.90 -11.74
C SER A 46 -8.53 -6.99 -10.67
N ILE A 47 -7.35 -7.52 -10.37
CA ILE A 47 -7.05 -8.31 -9.18
C ILE A 47 -6.77 -7.35 -8.02
N LEU A 48 -5.84 -6.40 -8.23
CA LEU A 48 -5.45 -5.43 -7.21
C LEU A 48 -5.07 -4.08 -7.86
N PRO A 49 -5.48 -2.95 -7.26
CA PRO A 49 -5.09 -1.61 -7.70
C PRO A 49 -3.62 -1.30 -7.35
N PRO A 50 -3.05 -0.23 -7.91
CA PRO A 50 -1.82 0.36 -7.38
C PRO A 50 -2.08 0.79 -5.93
N PHE A 51 -1.28 0.28 -5.00
CA PHE A 51 -1.49 0.51 -3.58
C PHE A 51 -0.21 0.24 -2.79
N ASN A 52 -0.06 0.93 -1.67
CA ASN A 52 0.91 0.61 -0.64
C ASN A 52 0.44 1.24 0.67
N THR A 53 0.78 0.61 1.79
CA THR A 53 0.53 1.17 3.12
C THR A 53 1.83 1.21 3.90
N ILE A 54 2.19 2.42 4.35
CA ILE A 54 3.34 2.65 5.21
C ILE A 54 2.89 3.19 6.55
N ASN A 55 3.57 2.76 7.60
CA ASN A 55 3.32 3.15 8.98
C ASN A 55 4.57 3.76 9.59
N ALA A 56 4.40 4.58 10.63
CA ALA A 56 5.49 5.19 11.36
C ALA A 56 5.17 5.40 12.84
N GLN A 57 6.06 4.95 13.72
CA GLN A 57 6.07 5.28 15.14
C GLN A 57 7.19 6.26 15.45
N VAL A 58 6.90 7.19 16.35
CA VAL A 58 7.81 8.29 16.71
C VAL A 58 8.14 8.18 18.20
N MET A 59 9.43 8.37 18.53
CA MET A 59 9.90 8.54 19.90
C MET A 59 10.53 9.94 20.04
N ASP A 60 10.29 10.59 21.17
CA ASP A 60 10.90 11.88 21.48
C ASP A 60 12.41 11.75 21.76
N ALA A 61 13.09 12.88 21.97
CA ALA A 61 14.52 12.92 22.27
C ALA A 61 14.91 12.21 23.58
N ALA A 62 13.95 12.02 24.50
CA ALA A 62 14.13 11.28 25.74
C ALA A 62 13.83 9.78 25.58
N GLY A 63 13.38 9.33 24.41
CA GLY A 63 13.05 7.93 24.12
C GLY A 63 11.62 7.53 24.46
N HIS A 64 10.73 8.47 24.78
CA HIS A 64 9.33 8.17 25.03
C HIS A 64 8.57 8.00 23.72
N LEU A 65 7.76 6.95 23.62
CA LEU A 65 6.84 6.76 22.51
C LEU A 65 5.82 7.91 22.48
N ILE A 66 5.65 8.53 21.32
CA ILE A 66 4.61 9.52 21.10
C ILE A 66 3.26 8.80 21.03
N THR A 67 2.33 9.24 21.87
CA THR A 67 0.94 8.75 21.93
C THR A 67 -0.09 9.86 21.71
N ASP A 68 0.34 11.12 21.74
CA ASP A 68 -0.46 12.29 21.37
C ASP A 68 0.43 13.23 20.53
N PRO A 69 0.36 13.15 19.19
CA PRO A 69 1.21 13.97 18.33
C PRO A 69 0.85 15.46 18.37
N MET A 70 -0.38 15.81 18.73
CA MET A 70 -0.81 17.20 18.88
C MET A 70 -0.16 17.82 20.12
N ALA A 71 -0.20 17.11 21.25
CA ALA A 71 0.48 17.54 22.48
C ALA A 71 2.00 17.58 22.31
N ALA A 72 2.56 16.63 21.54
CA ALA A 72 3.98 16.63 21.19
C ALA A 72 4.37 17.71 20.17
N GLY A 73 3.40 18.37 19.53
CA GLY A 73 3.63 19.42 18.55
C GLY A 73 4.33 18.92 17.28
N ILE A 74 3.94 17.75 16.78
CA ILE A 74 4.55 17.14 15.59
C ILE A 74 3.54 16.81 14.48
N THR A 75 4.05 16.71 13.25
CA THR A 75 3.38 16.11 12.09
C THR A 75 4.33 15.14 11.41
N VAL A 76 3.77 14.15 10.72
CA VAL A 76 4.55 13.19 9.94
C VAL A 76 4.12 13.23 8.48
N THR A 77 5.11 13.30 7.58
CA THR A 77 4.91 13.32 6.14
C THR A 77 5.72 12.22 5.47
N TYR A 78 5.37 11.88 4.23
CA TYR A 78 6.20 11.07 3.35
C TYR A 78 6.41 11.76 2.00
N GLU A 79 7.54 11.49 1.37
CA GLU A 79 7.89 11.93 0.01
C GLU A 79 8.74 10.86 -0.68
N ALA A 80 8.92 10.92 -1.99
CA ALA A 80 9.74 9.94 -2.70
C ALA A 80 11.23 10.18 -2.40
N ALA A 81 11.98 9.10 -2.28
CA ALA A 81 13.42 9.12 -2.09
C ALA A 81 14.10 8.36 -3.23
N ALA A 82 15.20 8.92 -3.73
CA ALA A 82 16.04 8.20 -4.67
C ALA A 82 16.76 7.05 -3.94
N ASN A 83 16.82 5.87 -4.57
CA ASN A 83 17.68 4.80 -4.13
C ASN A 83 19.16 5.13 -4.43
N PRO A 84 20.14 4.35 -3.95
CA PRO A 84 21.57 4.61 -4.20
C PRO A 84 21.97 4.66 -5.68
N ASP A 85 21.18 4.05 -6.56
CA ASP A 85 21.38 4.05 -8.01
C ASP A 85 20.75 5.28 -8.70
N GLY A 86 20.09 6.16 -7.94
CA GLY A 86 19.44 7.37 -8.42
C GLY A 86 18.00 7.18 -8.93
N SER A 87 17.46 5.96 -8.89
CA SER A 87 16.06 5.67 -9.25
C SER A 87 15.11 6.24 -8.20
N ILE A 88 14.14 7.04 -8.64
CA ILE A 88 13.12 7.67 -7.80
C ILE A 88 11.75 7.51 -8.45
N ASN A 89 10.72 7.33 -7.63
CA ASN A 89 9.33 7.19 -8.09
C ASN A 89 8.44 8.23 -7.41
N THR A 90 8.30 9.40 -8.02
CA THR A 90 7.53 10.53 -7.44
C THR A 90 6.06 10.50 -7.84
N THR A 91 5.72 9.86 -8.96
CA THR A 91 4.38 9.89 -9.56
C THR A 91 4.01 8.56 -10.21
N SER A 92 2.72 8.29 -10.28
CA SER A 92 2.09 7.22 -11.06
C SER A 92 1.73 7.65 -12.50
N PHE A 93 1.87 8.95 -12.81
CA PHE A 93 1.56 9.50 -14.12
C PHE A 93 2.34 8.79 -15.24
N GLY A 94 1.63 8.34 -16.27
CA GLY A 94 2.22 7.68 -17.44
C GLY A 94 2.73 6.24 -17.19
N LYS A 95 2.46 5.67 -16.01
CA LYS A 95 2.97 4.33 -15.61
C LYS A 95 1.87 3.29 -15.44
N THR A 96 0.61 3.70 -15.55
CA THR A 96 -0.57 2.82 -15.41
C THR A 96 -1.78 3.46 -16.10
N ASN A 97 -2.74 2.64 -16.56
CA ASN A 97 -4.06 3.09 -17.00
C ASN A 97 -5.13 2.96 -15.90
N PHE A 98 -4.76 2.65 -14.65
CA PHE A 98 -5.67 2.50 -13.51
C PHE A 98 -6.70 3.64 -13.40
N TYR A 99 -6.26 4.89 -13.56
CA TYR A 99 -7.13 6.06 -13.41
C TYR A 99 -8.25 6.13 -14.44
N ASP A 100 -8.05 5.56 -15.63
CA ASP A 100 -9.09 5.50 -16.68
C ASP A 100 -10.23 4.54 -16.29
N TYR A 101 -9.94 3.55 -15.44
CA TYR A 101 -10.86 2.47 -15.07
C TYR A 101 -11.25 2.47 -13.58
N ALA A 102 -10.67 3.35 -12.76
CA ALA A 102 -10.93 3.40 -11.32
C ALA A 102 -12.43 3.62 -11.00
N ALA A 103 -13.13 4.42 -11.81
CA ALA A 103 -14.55 4.69 -11.63
C ALA A 103 -15.41 3.43 -11.84
N VAL A 104 -15.12 2.66 -12.90
CA VAL A 104 -15.91 1.47 -13.24
C VAL A 104 -15.52 0.25 -12.39
N LEU A 105 -14.25 0.10 -12.03
CA LEU A 105 -13.77 -1.06 -11.26
C LEU A 105 -13.87 -0.88 -9.75
N PHE A 106 -13.74 0.35 -9.24
CA PHE A 106 -13.68 0.64 -7.81
C PHE A 106 -14.68 1.68 -7.34
N GLY A 107 -15.53 2.21 -8.23
CA GLY A 107 -16.50 3.25 -7.88
C GLY A 107 -15.88 4.59 -7.51
N ALA A 108 -14.61 4.81 -7.87
CA ALA A 108 -13.83 5.96 -7.43
C ALA A 108 -13.40 6.85 -8.61
N ASN A 109 -13.75 8.13 -8.57
CA ASN A 109 -13.25 9.14 -9.51
C ASN A 109 -11.97 9.74 -8.96
N LEU A 110 -10.83 9.20 -9.37
CA LEU A 110 -9.51 9.59 -8.88
C LEU A 110 -8.75 10.37 -9.95
N ASN A 111 -8.13 11.48 -9.55
CA ASN A 111 -7.08 12.08 -10.36
C ASN A 111 -5.82 11.23 -10.27
N VAL A 112 -4.94 11.41 -11.27
CA VAL A 112 -3.58 10.83 -11.21
C VAL A 112 -2.93 11.17 -9.86
N ASP A 113 -2.18 10.20 -9.34
CA ASP A 113 -1.52 10.19 -8.03
C ASP A 113 -2.44 10.05 -6.83
N GLN A 114 -3.76 10.07 -6.97
CA GLN A 114 -4.67 9.84 -5.85
C GLN A 114 -4.90 8.34 -5.61
N GLY A 115 -4.77 7.93 -4.35
CA GLY A 115 -5.02 6.57 -3.91
C GLY A 115 -6.45 6.30 -3.44
N LEU A 116 -6.86 5.04 -3.50
CA LEU A 116 -8.21 4.60 -3.09
C LEU A 116 -8.49 4.78 -1.59
N ALA A 117 -7.46 4.80 -0.75
CA ALA A 117 -7.59 5.01 0.70
C ALA A 117 -7.20 6.44 1.15
N GLY A 118 -7.18 7.39 0.20
CA GLY A 118 -7.08 8.83 0.50
C GLY A 118 -5.64 9.36 0.64
N LYS A 119 -4.62 8.54 0.43
CA LYS A 119 -3.22 8.96 0.34
C LYS A 119 -2.78 9.03 -1.12
N SER A 120 -1.87 9.96 -1.41
CA SER A 120 -1.45 10.25 -2.78
C SER A 120 0.03 9.98 -2.99
N MET A 121 0.46 9.81 -4.23
CA MET A 121 1.87 9.98 -4.56
C MET A 121 2.29 11.46 -4.37
N PRO A 122 3.56 11.75 -4.08
CA PRO A 122 4.07 13.13 -3.94
C PRO A 122 3.93 14.01 -5.20
N GLY A 123 3.81 13.38 -6.37
CA GLY A 123 3.73 14.03 -7.68
C GLY A 123 5.07 14.57 -8.16
N ALA A 124 5.09 15.13 -9.38
CA ALA A 124 6.34 15.58 -10.05
C ALA A 124 7.17 16.62 -9.26
N ALA A 125 6.53 17.41 -8.39
CA ALA A 125 7.22 18.36 -7.50
C ALA A 125 7.76 17.71 -6.22
N ASN A 126 7.57 16.39 -6.06
CA ASN A 126 7.84 15.60 -4.87
C ASN A 126 7.30 16.25 -3.58
N THR A 127 6.06 16.76 -3.63
CA THR A 127 5.49 17.50 -2.50
C THR A 127 5.20 16.53 -1.33
N PRO A 128 5.72 16.79 -0.11
CA PRO A 128 5.45 15.92 1.03
C PRO A 128 3.96 15.74 1.29
N GLN A 129 3.55 14.49 1.44
CA GLN A 129 2.17 14.09 1.73
C GLN A 129 2.03 13.76 3.22
N THR A 130 0.93 14.17 3.84
CA THR A 130 0.72 13.97 5.29
C THR A 130 0.29 12.53 5.60
N MET A 131 0.86 11.94 6.65
CA MET A 131 0.39 10.69 7.26
C MET A 131 -0.70 10.99 8.30
N THR A 132 -1.67 10.08 8.44
CA THR A 132 -2.78 10.19 9.41
C THR A 132 -2.39 9.54 10.73
N TRP A 133 -2.68 10.17 11.87
CA TRP A 133 -2.54 9.52 13.17
C TRP A 133 -3.66 8.51 13.41
N ASP A 134 -3.29 7.26 13.73
CA ASP A 134 -4.19 6.22 14.23
C ASP A 134 -4.01 6.09 15.75
N ALA A 135 -4.99 6.61 16.50
CA ALA A 135 -5.00 6.56 17.96
C ALA A 135 -5.22 5.15 18.52
N GLY A 136 -5.83 4.24 17.76
CA GLY A 136 -6.02 2.85 18.19
C GLY A 136 -4.71 2.07 18.21
N MET A 137 -3.79 2.43 17.32
CA MET A 137 -2.49 1.75 17.16
C MET A 137 -1.30 2.55 17.71
N ASN A 138 -1.50 3.83 18.05
CA ASN A 138 -0.44 4.77 18.43
C ASN A 138 0.66 4.89 17.37
N TRP A 139 0.26 5.10 16.11
CA TRP A 139 1.19 5.35 15.01
C TRP A 139 0.61 6.27 13.95
N PHE A 140 1.44 6.69 13.01
CA PHE A 140 1.01 7.35 11.78
C PHE A 140 0.88 6.33 10.66
N GLU A 141 -0.14 6.46 9.83
CA GLU A 141 -0.40 5.61 8.67
C GLU A 141 -0.58 6.44 7.39
N ALA A 142 -0.02 5.94 6.29
CA ALA A 142 -0.40 6.36 4.95
C ALA A 142 -0.84 5.14 4.12
N ALA A 143 -2.15 4.86 4.16
CA ALA A 143 -2.77 3.79 3.41
C ALA A 143 -3.17 4.22 1.99
N GLY A 144 -2.86 3.37 1.02
CA GLY A 144 -3.33 3.47 -0.35
C GLY A 144 -2.52 4.34 -1.28
N ILE A 145 -1.24 4.54 -1.00
CA ILE A 145 -0.32 5.25 -1.90
C ILE A 145 -0.29 4.50 -3.25
N PRO A 146 -0.66 5.10 -4.40
CA PRO A 146 -0.75 4.42 -5.68
C PRO A 146 0.63 4.33 -6.36
N ILE A 147 1.61 3.77 -5.65
CA ILE A 147 2.97 3.57 -6.14
C ILE A 147 3.01 2.43 -7.17
N THR A 148 3.89 2.54 -8.16
CA THR A 148 4.00 1.59 -9.27
C THR A 148 5.40 0.97 -9.31
N PRO A 149 5.62 -0.20 -9.95
CA PRO A 149 6.94 -0.79 -10.07
C PRO A 149 7.81 -0.11 -11.15
N THR A 150 7.47 1.11 -11.57
CA THR A 150 8.18 1.87 -12.59
C THR A 150 8.62 3.21 -12.03
N ASP A 151 9.88 3.54 -12.17
CA ASP A 151 10.43 4.81 -11.70
C ASP A 151 10.14 5.96 -12.66
N ASP A 152 10.53 7.18 -12.30
CA ASP A 152 10.27 8.38 -13.10
C ASP A 152 11.05 8.40 -14.43
N GLY A 153 12.11 7.59 -14.55
CA GLY A 153 12.85 7.36 -15.79
C GLY A 153 12.27 6.26 -16.67
N GLY A 154 11.14 5.66 -16.27
CA GLY A 154 10.51 4.55 -16.99
C GLY A 154 11.19 3.20 -16.78
N GLN A 155 12.13 3.09 -15.83
CA GLN A 155 12.82 1.84 -15.52
C GLN A 155 12.05 1.04 -14.46
N ARG A 156 12.24 -0.28 -14.49
CA ARG A 156 11.66 -1.19 -13.49
C ARG A 156 12.31 -0.93 -12.12
N ASN A 157 11.50 -0.60 -11.12
CA ASN A 157 11.90 -0.45 -9.73
C ASN A 157 10.82 -1.06 -8.80
N PRO A 158 10.94 -2.34 -8.42
CA PRO A 158 9.98 -3.02 -7.54
C PRO A 158 10.19 -2.69 -6.06
N TYR A 159 11.27 -1.97 -5.72
CA TYR A 159 11.63 -1.58 -4.35
C TYR A 159 11.82 -0.06 -4.24
N PRO A 160 10.83 0.76 -4.66
CA PRO A 160 10.95 2.21 -4.58
C PRO A 160 11.05 2.64 -3.11
N LEU A 161 11.79 3.72 -2.86
CA LEU A 161 11.95 4.29 -1.53
C LEU A 161 11.02 5.47 -1.31
N LEU A 162 10.43 5.53 -0.12
CA LEU A 162 9.76 6.71 0.42
C LEU A 162 10.51 7.18 1.66
N ARG A 163 10.68 8.48 1.81
CA ARG A 163 11.22 9.10 3.02
C ARG A 163 10.09 9.53 3.93
N VAL A 164 10.07 9.01 5.15
CA VAL A 164 9.20 9.48 6.23
C VAL A 164 9.93 10.58 7.01
N VAL A 165 9.25 11.69 7.25
CA VAL A 165 9.80 12.87 7.93
C VAL A 165 8.89 13.30 9.06
N VAL A 166 9.46 13.40 10.26
CA VAL A 166 8.80 14.00 11.43
C VAL A 166 9.18 15.47 11.49
N LYS A 167 8.19 16.36 11.52
CA LYS A 167 8.39 17.81 11.63
C LYS A 167 7.72 18.35 12.89
N SER A 168 8.35 19.31 13.56
CA SER A 168 7.67 20.14 14.56
C SER A 168 6.60 21.01 13.89
N THR A 169 5.65 21.55 14.66
CA THR A 169 4.68 22.53 14.16
C THR A 169 5.34 23.80 13.60
N GLY A 170 6.57 24.11 14.03
CA GLY A 170 7.41 25.18 13.46
C GLY A 170 8.12 24.82 12.16
N GLY A 171 7.95 23.59 11.65
CA GLY A 171 8.52 23.12 10.39
C GLY A 171 9.93 22.52 10.49
N SER A 172 10.53 22.48 11.68
CA SER A 172 11.85 21.86 11.86
C SER A 172 11.77 20.35 11.72
N VAL A 173 12.66 19.76 10.93
CA VAL A 173 12.81 18.30 10.84
C VAL A 173 13.41 17.79 12.15
N LEU A 174 12.72 16.84 12.78
CA LEU A 174 13.12 16.25 14.05
C LEU A 174 13.78 14.89 13.84
N ALA A 175 13.22 14.07 12.93
CA ALA A 175 13.74 12.77 12.55
C ALA A 175 13.28 12.44 11.13
N SER A 176 14.02 11.57 10.45
CA SER A 176 13.63 11.03 9.16
C SER A 176 14.19 9.63 8.96
N THR A 177 13.51 8.81 8.16
CA THR A 177 14.00 7.51 7.72
C THR A 177 13.48 7.19 6.33
N ASP A 178 14.24 6.41 5.57
CA ASP A 178 13.82 5.90 4.28
C ASP A 178 13.31 4.47 4.43
N ILE A 179 12.20 4.18 3.77
CA ILE A 179 11.58 2.86 3.77
C ILE A 179 11.32 2.41 2.35
N VAL A 180 11.37 1.10 2.16
CA VAL A 180 10.93 0.49 0.91
C VAL A 180 9.40 0.44 0.92
N ALA A 181 8.78 0.82 -0.20
CA ALA A 181 7.35 0.66 -0.49
C ALA A 181 7.20 -0.37 -1.62
N PRO A 182 7.38 -1.68 -1.32
CA PRO A 182 7.63 -2.67 -2.35
C PRO A 182 6.35 -2.93 -3.16
N VAL A 183 6.48 -2.99 -4.49
CA VAL A 183 5.35 -3.15 -5.41
C VAL A 183 5.75 -3.94 -6.66
N SER A 184 4.87 -4.79 -7.17
CA SER A 184 5.11 -5.59 -8.37
C SER A 184 3.85 -5.76 -9.22
N ASP A 185 4.06 -5.86 -10.54
CA ASP A 185 3.08 -6.26 -11.54
C ASP A 185 3.39 -7.66 -12.15
N GLU A 186 4.27 -8.43 -11.51
CA GLU A 186 4.81 -9.69 -12.01
C GLU A 186 3.85 -10.89 -11.90
N MET A 187 2.60 -10.69 -11.48
CA MET A 187 1.62 -11.79 -11.44
C MET A 187 1.33 -12.27 -12.87
N ASP A 188 2.06 -13.30 -13.32
CA ASP A 188 2.07 -13.70 -14.73
C ASP A 188 1.00 -14.74 -15.06
N CYS A 189 -0.28 -14.35 -14.95
CA CYS A 189 -1.41 -15.20 -15.30
C CYS A 189 -1.35 -15.70 -16.76
N ARG A 190 -0.60 -15.00 -17.62
CA ARG A 190 -0.34 -15.36 -19.02
C ARG A 190 0.32 -16.73 -19.15
N ALA A 191 1.13 -17.15 -18.17
CA ALA A 191 1.78 -18.46 -18.18
C ALA A 191 0.79 -19.60 -18.39
N CYS A 192 -0.46 -19.46 -17.93
CA CYS A 192 -1.52 -20.45 -18.11
C CYS A 192 -2.72 -19.95 -18.91
N HIS A 193 -3.03 -18.65 -18.92
CA HIS A 193 -4.25 -18.13 -19.56
C HIS A 193 -4.03 -17.37 -20.86
N LYS A 194 -2.79 -17.16 -21.30
CA LYS A 194 -2.54 -16.62 -22.64
C LYS A 194 -3.00 -17.61 -23.70
N SER A 195 -3.59 -17.13 -24.77
CA SER A 195 -3.95 -17.94 -25.93
C SER A 195 -2.75 -18.74 -26.43
N GLY A 196 -2.90 -20.07 -26.45
CA GLY A 196 -1.83 -21.02 -26.81
C GLY A 196 -0.93 -21.52 -25.67
N SER A 197 -1.18 -21.13 -24.41
CA SER A 197 -0.40 -21.58 -23.23
C SER A 197 -0.54 -23.08 -22.90
N GLY A 198 -1.62 -23.73 -23.36
CA GLY A 198 -1.88 -25.16 -23.17
C GLY A 198 -3.32 -25.46 -22.72
N ALA A 199 -3.74 -26.71 -22.89
CA ALA A 199 -5.14 -27.10 -22.69
C ALA A 199 -5.66 -26.87 -21.25
N ALA A 200 -4.78 -26.81 -20.24
CA ALA A 200 -5.18 -26.64 -18.85
C ALA A 200 -5.87 -25.28 -18.56
N GLY A 201 -5.48 -24.22 -19.29
CA GLY A 201 -6.08 -22.89 -19.14
C GLY A 201 -7.08 -22.51 -20.22
N MET A 202 -7.34 -23.40 -21.18
CA MET A 202 -8.16 -23.11 -22.36
C MET A 202 -9.66 -23.19 -22.03
N PRO A 203 -10.46 -22.15 -22.32
CA PRO A 203 -11.92 -22.25 -22.29
C PRO A 203 -12.43 -23.34 -23.23
N ALA A 204 -13.55 -23.99 -22.89
CA ALA A 204 -14.15 -25.05 -23.69
C ALA A 204 -14.51 -24.60 -25.11
N ALA A 205 -14.89 -23.33 -25.27
CA ALA A 205 -15.18 -22.72 -26.55
C ALA A 205 -13.92 -22.16 -27.27
N GLY A 206 -12.73 -22.47 -26.76
CA GLY A 206 -11.43 -22.10 -27.32
C GLY A 206 -10.87 -20.77 -26.81
N TRP A 207 -9.64 -20.49 -27.21
CA TRP A 207 -8.92 -19.25 -26.91
C TRP A 207 -9.57 -18.02 -27.56
N VAL A 208 -9.54 -16.89 -26.87
CA VAL A 208 -10.04 -15.59 -27.37
C VAL A 208 -9.15 -15.03 -28.49
N ASN A 209 -7.82 -15.17 -28.37
CA ASN A 209 -6.82 -14.64 -29.32
C ASN A 209 -6.92 -13.11 -29.52
N ASP A 210 -7.06 -12.34 -28.42
CA ASP A 210 -7.01 -10.88 -28.50
C ASP A 210 -5.59 -10.44 -28.93
N ALA A 211 -5.49 -9.42 -29.79
CA ALA A 211 -4.22 -8.92 -30.28
C ALA A 211 -3.40 -8.19 -29.20
N ASN A 212 -4.08 -7.65 -28.19
CA ASN A 212 -3.44 -7.08 -27.01
C ASN A 212 -3.20 -8.17 -25.98
N ASP A 213 -1.94 -8.45 -25.70
CA ASP A 213 -1.52 -9.51 -24.78
C ASP A 213 -2.01 -9.29 -23.35
N LYS A 214 -2.17 -8.03 -22.90
CA LYS A 214 -2.73 -7.69 -21.60
C LYS A 214 -4.23 -7.95 -21.49
N ARG A 215 -4.95 -7.90 -22.61
CA ARG A 215 -6.38 -8.24 -22.68
C ARG A 215 -6.60 -9.73 -22.87
N ASP A 216 -5.79 -10.37 -23.72
CA ASP A 216 -5.98 -11.76 -24.15
C ASP A 216 -6.14 -12.74 -22.98
N PHE A 217 -5.17 -12.75 -22.06
CA PHE A 217 -5.24 -13.68 -20.94
C PHE A 217 -6.38 -13.33 -19.96
N ARG A 218 -6.70 -12.04 -19.80
CA ARG A 218 -7.79 -11.59 -18.92
C ARG A 218 -9.15 -12.02 -19.48
N LEU A 219 -9.35 -11.86 -20.78
CA LEU A 219 -10.55 -12.32 -21.47
C LEU A 219 -10.68 -13.85 -21.44
N ASN A 220 -9.58 -14.59 -21.62
CA ASN A 220 -9.59 -16.04 -21.43
C ASN A 220 -9.95 -16.45 -20.00
N ILE A 221 -9.46 -15.72 -18.99
CA ILE A 221 -9.84 -15.92 -17.58
C ILE A 221 -11.34 -15.70 -17.38
N LEU A 222 -11.89 -14.59 -17.85
CA LEU A 222 -13.33 -14.29 -17.69
C LEU A 222 -14.19 -15.33 -18.40
N ARG A 223 -13.80 -15.74 -19.62
CA ARG A 223 -14.52 -16.78 -20.37
C ARG A 223 -14.52 -18.11 -19.62
N LEU A 224 -13.36 -18.53 -19.10
CA LEU A 224 -13.26 -19.76 -18.31
C LEU A 224 -14.03 -19.62 -16.98
N HIS A 225 -14.00 -18.45 -16.34
CA HIS A 225 -14.77 -18.16 -15.13
C HIS A 225 -16.27 -18.33 -15.38
N ASP A 226 -16.80 -17.76 -16.46
CA ASP A 226 -18.20 -17.89 -16.84
C ASP A 226 -18.58 -19.34 -17.11
N GLU A 227 -17.76 -20.07 -17.86
CA GLU A 227 -17.95 -21.50 -18.12
C GLU A 227 -18.03 -22.33 -16.82
N LYS A 228 -17.19 -22.02 -15.83
CA LYS A 228 -17.21 -22.73 -14.54
C LYS A 228 -18.40 -22.35 -13.67
N ASN A 229 -18.98 -21.16 -13.85
CA ASN A 229 -20.10 -20.67 -13.06
C ASN A 229 -21.47 -20.83 -13.74
N ALA A 230 -21.54 -21.20 -15.02
CA ALA A 230 -22.80 -21.33 -15.76
C ALA A 230 -23.82 -22.28 -15.10
N GLY A 231 -23.35 -23.31 -14.39
CA GLY A 231 -24.20 -24.24 -13.63
C GLY A 231 -24.61 -23.78 -12.23
N ASN A 232 -24.06 -22.66 -11.75
CA ASN A 232 -24.36 -22.14 -10.41
C ASN A 232 -25.64 -21.31 -10.44
N PRO A 233 -26.72 -21.71 -9.73
CA PRO A 233 -28.00 -20.99 -9.76
C PRO A 233 -27.92 -19.58 -9.15
N LEU A 234 -26.84 -19.25 -8.43
CA LEU A 234 -26.61 -17.92 -7.86
C LEU A 234 -25.90 -16.96 -8.82
N TYR A 235 -25.31 -17.45 -9.91
CA TYR A 235 -24.42 -16.63 -10.74
C TYR A 235 -25.17 -15.54 -11.52
N ALA A 236 -26.15 -15.92 -12.34
CA ALA A 236 -26.94 -14.96 -13.11
C ALA A 236 -27.70 -13.93 -12.23
N PRO A 237 -28.31 -14.31 -11.07
CA PRO A 237 -28.88 -13.33 -10.14
C PRO A 237 -27.84 -12.33 -9.59
N ALA A 238 -26.64 -12.80 -9.26
CA ALA A 238 -25.57 -11.94 -8.76
C ALA A 238 -25.10 -10.94 -9.83
N LEU A 239 -24.94 -11.38 -11.07
CA LEU A 239 -24.59 -10.51 -12.20
C LEU A 239 -25.65 -9.43 -12.41
N ALA A 240 -26.93 -9.81 -12.45
CA ALA A 240 -28.03 -8.86 -12.61
C ALA A 240 -28.10 -7.85 -11.46
N ALA A 241 -27.88 -8.28 -10.22
CA ALA A 241 -27.85 -7.38 -9.06
C ALA A 241 -26.69 -6.36 -9.13
N ALA A 242 -25.58 -6.73 -9.77
CA ALA A 242 -24.43 -5.87 -10.02
C ALA A 242 -24.53 -5.08 -11.35
N GLY A 243 -25.60 -5.27 -12.14
CA GLY A 243 -25.81 -4.57 -13.42
C GLY A 243 -25.07 -5.17 -14.61
N PHE A 244 -24.55 -6.40 -14.51
CA PHE A 244 -23.91 -7.12 -15.61
C PHE A 244 -24.91 -7.96 -16.42
N ALA A 245 -24.48 -8.40 -17.60
CA ALA A 245 -25.22 -9.35 -18.42
C ALA A 245 -25.42 -10.67 -17.64
N SER A 246 -26.57 -11.31 -17.81
CA SER A 246 -26.88 -12.57 -17.09
C SER A 246 -26.05 -13.76 -17.60
N GLU A 247 -25.49 -13.62 -18.79
CA GLU A 247 -24.74 -14.61 -19.54
C GLU A 247 -23.29 -14.76 -19.03
N GLY A 248 -22.74 -13.73 -18.38
CA GLY A 248 -21.37 -13.75 -17.90
C GLY A 248 -20.71 -12.37 -17.78
N LEU A 249 -19.42 -12.40 -17.47
CA LEU A 249 -18.53 -11.23 -17.37
C LEU A 249 -17.64 -11.03 -18.61
N TYR A 250 -17.47 -12.06 -19.44
CA TYR A 250 -16.73 -12.01 -20.70
C TYR A 250 -17.49 -11.27 -21.82
#